data_AF-A0A2G8KU87-F1
#
_entry.id   AF-A0A2G8KU87-F1
#
_cell.length_a   1.000
_cell.length_b   1.000
_cell.length_c   1.000
_cell.angle_alpha   90.00
_cell.angle_beta   90.00
_cell.angle_gamma   90.00
#
_symmetry.space_group_name_H-M   'P 1'
#
loop_
_entity.id
_entity.type
_entity.pdbx_description
1 polymer ?
#
loop_
_entity_poly.entity_id
_entity_poly.type
_entity_poly.pdbx_seq_one_letter_code
_entity_poly.pdbx_strand_id
1 'polypeptide(L)'
;MTADHNWDVSVYKTKLVVVTRNSVLNNDVKQFGKKFLIDGNEETCWNSDQAQAGSGQWISLEFREPVLLEEIHLTFQGGFVGKTCQIHAVIGQEDATSYSKILDFFPKDDNSRQISFYKDFFRLSFIPSSSD
;
A
#
# COMPACT_ATOMS: atom_id res chain seq x y z
N MET A 1 -19.05 -20.32 -27.81
CA MET A 1 -18.01 -20.58 -26.80
C MET A 1 -17.28 -19.26 -26.58
N THR A 2 -17.71 -18.49 -25.58
CA THR A 2 -17.02 -17.28 -25.14
C THR A 2 -15.78 -17.72 -24.37
N ALA A 3 -14.61 -17.38 -24.89
CA ALA A 3 -13.36 -17.54 -24.16
C ALA A 3 -13.34 -16.48 -23.04
N ASP A 4 -13.62 -16.91 -21.82
CA ASP A 4 -13.38 -16.14 -20.61
C ASP A 4 -11.86 -16.00 -20.45
N HIS A 5 -11.32 -14.88 -20.93
CA HIS A 5 -9.93 -14.53 -20.71
C HIS A 5 -9.84 -13.92 -19.30
N ASN A 6 -9.69 -14.77 -18.28
CA ASN A 6 -9.17 -14.33 -16.99
C ASN A 6 -7.71 -13.95 -17.21
N TRP A 7 -7.39 -12.67 -17.11
CA TRP A 7 -6.03 -12.17 -17.15
C TRP A 7 -5.54 -12.04 -15.72
N ASP A 8 -4.63 -12.91 -15.31
CA ASP A 8 -3.98 -12.82 -13.99
C ASP A 8 -2.93 -11.73 -14.03
N VAL A 9 -3.15 -10.67 -13.26
CA VAL A 9 -2.24 -9.54 -13.14
C VAL A 9 -1.34 -9.76 -11.93
N SER A 10 -0.06 -10.05 -12.19
CA SER A 10 0.93 -10.24 -11.12
C SER A 10 1.61 -8.92 -10.73
N VAL A 11 1.81 -8.75 -9.42
CA VAL A 11 2.45 -7.60 -8.78
C VAL A 11 3.82 -8.00 -8.26
N TYR A 12 4.84 -7.16 -8.52
CA TYR A 12 6.21 -7.40 -8.04
C TYR A 12 6.56 -6.54 -6.82
N LYS A 13 5.99 -5.33 -6.76
CA LYS A 13 6.24 -4.36 -5.69
C LYS A 13 4.98 -3.56 -5.42
N THR A 14 4.75 -3.19 -4.17
CA THR A 14 3.64 -2.31 -3.78
C THR A 14 4.16 -1.22 -2.86
N LYS A 15 3.70 0.01 -3.10
CA LYS A 15 3.98 1.18 -2.29
C LYS A 15 2.67 1.78 -1.81
N LEU A 16 2.46 1.77 -0.49
CA LEU A 16 1.37 2.48 0.16
C LEU A 16 1.87 3.87 0.55
N VAL A 17 1.35 4.90 -0.10
CA VAL A 17 1.58 6.29 0.27
C VAL A 17 0.52 6.71 1.29
N VAL A 18 0.96 7.14 2.47
CA VAL A 18 0.11 7.59 3.57
C VAL A 18 0.39 9.07 3.80
N VAL A 19 -0.58 9.94 3.54
CA VAL A 19 -0.44 11.37 3.82
C VAL A 19 -0.90 11.63 5.25
N THR A 20 0.05 11.60 6.18
CA THR A 20 -0.14 11.93 7.59
C THR A 20 0.11 13.41 7.87
N ARG A 21 -0.43 13.91 8.99
CA ARG A 21 -0.09 15.19 9.61
C ARG A 21 0.84 14.84 10.78
N ASN A 22 1.81 15.70 11.07
CA ASN A 22 2.91 15.43 12.01
C ASN A 22 2.45 14.72 13.31
N SER A 23 2.73 13.42 13.43
CA SER A 23 2.29 12.60 14.56
C SER A 23 3.46 11.94 15.26
N VAL A 24 3.71 12.49 16.44
CA VAL A 24 4.41 11.92 17.60
C VAL A 24 5.94 11.77 17.52
N LEU A 25 6.58 12.49 18.43
CA LEU A 25 7.98 12.42 18.88
C LEU A 25 8.33 11.01 19.37
N ASN A 26 9.55 10.54 19.07
CA ASN A 26 10.58 10.13 20.06
C ASN A 26 11.66 9.18 19.47
N ASN A 27 11.64 8.88 18.16
CA ASN A 27 12.61 7.99 17.50
C ASN A 27 12.87 6.66 18.25
N ASP A 28 11.86 6.12 18.96
CA ASP A 28 12.03 4.86 19.69
C ASP A 28 11.87 3.67 18.73
N VAL A 29 12.93 3.43 17.95
CA VAL A 29 13.00 2.33 16.98
C VAL A 29 12.93 0.95 17.66
N LYS A 30 13.20 0.86 18.98
CA LYS A 30 13.12 -0.40 19.72
C LYS A 30 11.67 -0.82 19.94
N GLN A 31 10.75 0.13 20.12
CA GLN A 31 9.33 -0.12 20.33
C GLN A 31 8.48 0.12 19.06
N PHE A 32 8.96 0.94 18.11
CA PHE A 32 8.17 1.38 16.95
C PHE A 32 8.88 1.23 15.59
N GLY A 33 9.86 0.34 15.49
CA GLY A 33 10.60 0.06 14.25
C GLY A 33 9.81 -0.68 13.15
N LYS A 34 10.30 -0.61 11.90
CA LYS A 34 9.63 -1.16 10.70
C LYS A 34 9.27 -2.65 10.78
N LYS A 35 10.00 -3.42 11.58
CA LYS A 35 9.74 -4.86 11.80
C LYS A 35 8.34 -5.11 12.40
N PHE A 36 7.84 -4.18 13.21
CA PHE A 36 6.52 -4.26 13.86
C PHE A 36 5.37 -3.95 12.90
N LEU A 37 5.67 -3.52 11.67
CA LEU A 37 4.64 -3.27 10.66
C LEU A 37 4.01 -4.57 10.14
N ILE A 38 4.76 -5.67 10.16
CA ILE A 38 4.39 -6.96 9.54
C ILE A 38 4.64 -8.15 10.46
N ASP A 39 4.80 -7.94 11.77
CA ASP A 39 5.06 -9.02 12.72
C ASP A 39 3.79 -9.75 13.20
N GLY A 40 2.61 -9.24 12.82
CA GLY A 40 1.31 -9.81 13.15
C GLY A 40 0.88 -9.60 14.61
N ASN A 41 1.59 -8.75 15.37
CA ASN A 41 1.27 -8.49 16.78
C ASN A 41 0.48 -7.18 16.93
N GLU A 42 -0.80 -7.30 17.28
CA GLU A 42 -1.72 -6.17 17.48
C GLU A 42 -1.29 -5.20 18.60
N GLU A 43 -0.43 -5.65 19.52
CA GLU A 43 0.12 -4.82 20.61
C GLU A 43 1.38 -4.04 20.21
N THR A 44 1.88 -4.24 18.99
CA THR A 44 3.03 -3.51 18.45
C THR A 44 2.60 -2.62 17.29
N CYS A 45 3.33 -1.53 17.06
CA CYS A 45 3.06 -0.66 15.93
C CYS A 45 4.33 -0.08 15.34
N TRP A 46 4.22 0.43 14.11
CA TRP A 46 5.26 1.23 13.48
C TRP A 46 4.84 2.70 13.46
N ASN A 47 5.76 3.59 13.78
CA ASN A 47 5.57 5.03 13.63
C ASN A 47 6.42 5.55 12.47
N SER A 48 5.85 6.44 11.67
CA SER A 48 6.60 7.16 10.64
C SER A 48 7.58 8.15 11.26
N ASP A 49 8.67 8.41 10.56
CA ASP A 49 9.57 9.51 10.92
C ASP A 49 8.84 10.86 10.80
N GLN A 50 9.34 11.88 11.50
CA GLN A 50 8.81 13.25 11.37
C GLN A 50 9.01 13.75 9.93
N ALA A 51 7.91 13.78 9.18
CA ALA A 51 7.88 14.36 7.86
C ALA A 51 7.92 15.89 7.95
N GLN A 52 8.64 16.54 7.04
CA GLN A 52 8.41 17.97 6.80
C GLN A 52 6.94 18.20 6.44
N ALA A 53 6.37 19.32 6.88
CA ALA A 53 4.98 19.65 6.58
C ALA A 53 4.74 19.60 5.05
N GLY A 54 3.80 18.76 4.62
CA GLY A 54 3.48 18.53 3.19
C GLY A 54 4.22 17.36 2.53
N SER A 55 5.14 16.69 3.22
CA SER A 55 5.76 15.44 2.77
C SER A 55 4.86 14.24 3.10
N GLY A 56 4.46 13.47 2.08
CA GLY A 56 3.77 12.19 2.27
C GLY A 56 4.75 11.12 2.75
N GLN A 57 4.30 10.25 3.65
CA GLN A 57 5.06 9.07 4.08
C GLN A 57 4.68 7.87 3.22
N TRP A 58 5.54 6.85 3.15
CA TRP A 58 5.20 5.63 2.44
C TRP A 58 5.80 4.38 3.07
N ILE A 59 5.08 3.28 2.88
CA ILE A 59 5.53 1.92 3.13
C ILE A 59 5.78 1.29 1.77
N SER A 60 6.94 0.69 1.58
CA SER A 60 7.28 -0.08 0.38
C SER A 60 7.43 -1.54 0.74
N LEU A 61 6.71 -2.40 0.01
CA LEU A 61 6.77 -3.85 0.10
C LEU A 61 7.33 -4.38 -1.21
N GLU A 62 8.36 -5.22 -1.10
CA GLU A 62 8.98 -5.92 -2.22
C GLU A 62 8.79 -7.41 -2.02
N PHE A 63 8.27 -8.07 -3.05
CA PHE A 63 8.02 -9.50 -3.03
C PHE A 63 9.20 -10.23 -3.65
N ARG A 64 9.50 -11.44 -3.16
CA ARG A 64 10.59 -12.27 -3.71
C ARG A 64 10.26 -12.82 -5.11
N GLU A 65 8.97 -12.93 -5.38
CA GLU A 65 8.41 -13.42 -6.64
C GLU A 65 7.11 -12.66 -6.90
N PRO A 66 6.62 -12.62 -8.15
CA PRO A 66 5.34 -11.98 -8.46
C PRO A 66 4.20 -12.60 -7.64
N VAL A 67 3.33 -11.76 -7.08
CA VAL A 67 2.17 -12.17 -6.30
C VAL A 67 0.87 -11.66 -6.91
N LEU A 68 -0.21 -12.43 -6.74
CA LEU A 68 -1.56 -11.91 -6.92
C LEU A 68 -1.97 -11.17 -5.65
N LEU A 69 -2.17 -9.85 -5.74
CA LEU A 69 -2.58 -9.04 -4.61
C LEU A 69 -4.11 -9.06 -4.49
N GLU A 70 -4.64 -9.84 -3.54
CA GLU A 70 -6.09 -9.97 -3.33
C GLU A 70 -6.64 -8.89 -2.38
N GLU A 71 -5.95 -8.67 -1.25
CA GLU A 71 -6.37 -7.75 -0.21
C GLU A 71 -5.18 -7.14 0.54
N ILE A 72 -5.40 -5.98 1.15
CA ILE A 72 -4.48 -5.38 2.12
C ILE A 72 -5.26 -5.06 3.39
N HIS A 73 -4.74 -5.53 4.52
CA HIS A 73 -5.26 -5.21 5.85
C HIS A 73 -4.36 -4.19 6.52
N LEU A 74 -4.98 -3.11 7.00
CA LEU A 74 -4.31 -2.04 7.73
C LEU A 74 -5.03 -1.82 9.05
N THR A 75 -4.28 -1.75 10.14
CA THR A 75 -4.78 -1.37 11.46
C THR A 75 -3.98 -0.16 11.92
N PHE A 76 -4.67 0.89 12.37
CA PHE A 76 -4.05 2.08 12.93
C PHE A 76 -4.25 2.07 14.44
N GLN A 77 -3.39 2.75 15.20
CA GLN A 77 -3.59 2.85 16.65
C GLN A 77 -4.79 3.75 17.02
N GLY A 78 -5.19 4.64 16.10
CA GLY A 78 -6.18 5.70 16.33
C GLY A 78 -5.57 6.92 17.04
N GLY A 79 -6.24 8.07 16.89
CA GLY A 79 -5.80 9.37 17.40
C GLY A 79 -4.91 10.14 16.42
N PHE A 80 -4.37 9.44 15.42
CA PHE A 80 -3.75 10.05 14.26
C PHE A 80 -3.68 9.08 13.07
N VAL A 81 -4.35 9.39 11.96
CA VAL A 81 -4.26 8.61 10.71
C VAL A 81 -4.09 9.49 9.47
N GLY A 82 -3.51 8.91 8.41
CA GLY A 82 -3.47 9.58 7.11
C GLY A 82 -4.88 9.77 6.55
N LYS A 83 -5.21 10.97 6.08
CA LYS A 83 -6.58 11.26 5.59
C LYS A 83 -6.83 10.76 4.18
N THR A 84 -5.77 10.68 3.39
CA THR A 84 -5.79 10.20 2.01
C THR A 84 -4.55 9.36 1.80
N CYS A 85 -4.78 8.10 1.50
CA CYS A 85 -3.74 7.14 1.19
C CYS A 85 -3.88 6.70 -0.27
N GLN A 86 -2.78 6.28 -0.87
CA GLN A 86 -2.76 5.76 -2.22
C GLN A 86 -1.96 4.49 -2.28
N ILE A 87 -2.49 3.48 -2.96
CA ILE A 87 -1.74 2.27 -3.27
C ILE A 87 -1.19 2.42 -4.67
N HIS A 88 0.12 2.24 -4.81
CA HIS A 88 0.81 2.17 -6.09
C HIS A 88 1.49 0.80 -6.21
N ALA A 89 1.56 0.24 -7.42
CA ALA A 89 2.18 -1.05 -7.65
C ALA A 89 2.99 -1.11 -8.95
N VAL A 90 3.96 -2.00 -8.97
CA VAL A 90 4.63 -2.46 -10.19
C VAL A 90 3.92 -3.72 -10.66
N ILE A 91 3.31 -3.63 -11.84
CA ILE A 91 2.48 -4.67 -12.43
C ILE A 91 3.15 -5.19 -13.72
N GLY A 92 3.12 -6.51 -13.93
CA GLY A 92 3.50 -7.11 -15.22
C GLY A 92 4.91 -7.69 -15.29
N GLN A 93 5.93 -6.87 -15.58
CA GLN A 93 7.33 -7.35 -15.72
C GLN A 93 8.18 -7.03 -14.49
N GLU A 94 9.06 -7.96 -14.12
CA GLU A 94 9.93 -7.91 -12.94
C GLU A 94 10.88 -6.71 -12.92
N ASP A 95 11.38 -6.31 -14.09
CA ASP A 95 12.36 -5.22 -14.24
C ASP A 95 11.73 -3.81 -14.27
N ALA A 96 10.40 -3.71 -14.19
CA ALA A 96 9.73 -2.42 -14.19
C ALA A 96 10.02 -1.66 -12.87
N THR A 97 10.48 -0.42 -13.00
CA THR A 97 10.82 0.45 -11.86
C THR A 97 9.77 1.51 -11.58
N SER A 98 8.77 1.66 -12.46
CA SER A 98 7.72 2.66 -12.34
C SER A 98 6.51 2.13 -11.57
N TYR A 99 6.17 2.83 -10.50
CA TYR A 99 4.95 2.60 -9.74
C TYR A 99 3.74 3.21 -10.45
N SER A 100 2.70 2.43 -10.69
CA SER A 100 1.40 2.90 -11.17
C SER A 100 0.41 3.01 -10.02
N LYS A 101 -0.35 4.10 -9.95
CA LYS A 101 -1.42 4.26 -8.95
C LYS A 101 -2.53 3.23 -9.23
N ILE A 102 -2.89 2.49 -8.19
CA ILE A 102 -3.92 1.45 -8.23
C ILE A 102 -5.24 1.98 -7.68
N LEU A 103 -5.23 2.56 -6.47
CA LEU A 103 -6.43 3.14 -5.87
C LEU A 103 -6.11 4.23 -4.84
N ASP A 104 -7.16 4.97 -4.49
CA ASP A 104 -7.22 5.81 -3.29
C ASP A 104 -7.88 5.04 -2.15
N PHE A 105 -7.30 5.12 -0.96
CA PHE A 105 -7.79 4.54 0.28
C PHE A 105 -7.98 5.64 1.33
N PHE A 106 -9.09 5.61 2.05
CA PHE A 106 -9.47 6.62 3.03
C PHE A 106 -9.64 5.94 4.40
N PRO A 107 -8.57 5.86 5.20
CA PRO A 107 -8.63 5.16 6.46
C PRO A 107 -9.49 5.88 7.48
N LYS A 108 -10.12 5.10 8.36
CA LYS A 108 -10.74 5.56 9.60
C LYS A 108 -9.67 5.77 10.66
N ASP A 109 -9.86 6.78 11.49
CA ASP A 109 -8.98 7.07 12.63
C ASP A 109 -9.43 6.27 13.86
N ASP A 110 -9.30 4.95 13.77
CA ASP A 110 -9.64 4.01 14.83
C ASP A 110 -8.72 2.78 14.81
N ASN A 111 -8.88 1.92 15.81
CA ASN A 111 -8.13 0.68 15.97
C ASN A 111 -8.79 -0.54 15.33
N SER A 112 -9.78 -0.33 14.46
CA SER A 112 -10.38 -1.44 13.73
C SER A 112 -9.46 -1.91 12.61
N ARG A 113 -9.49 -3.21 12.32
CA ARG A 113 -8.84 -3.76 11.13
C ARG A 113 -9.59 -3.27 9.89
N GLN A 114 -8.91 -2.51 9.04
CA GLN A 114 -9.47 -1.94 7.83
C GLN A 114 -8.96 -2.71 6.62
N ILE A 115 -9.89 -3.15 5.79
CA ILE A 115 -9.58 -3.89 4.56
C ILE A 115 -9.70 -2.92 3.40
N SER A 116 -8.65 -2.85 2.59
CA SER A 116 -8.75 -2.30 1.24
C SER A 116 -8.99 -3.45 0.26
N PHE A 117 -9.85 -3.19 -0.75
CA PHE A 117 -10.26 -3.99 -1.94
C PHE A 117 -11.58 -4.81 -1.88
N TYR A 118 -12.60 -4.40 -2.68
CA TYR A 118 -13.32 -5.21 -3.70
C TYR A 118 -14.35 -4.41 -4.56
N LYS A 119 -14.12 -4.35 -5.88
CA LYS A 119 -15.04 -4.82 -6.95
C LYS A 119 -14.28 -4.80 -8.29
N ASP A 120 -14.05 -6.00 -8.80
CA ASP A 120 -13.36 -6.35 -10.04
C ASP A 120 -11.82 -6.25 -9.96
N PHE A 121 -11.22 -7.28 -9.37
CA PHE A 121 -9.81 -7.68 -9.51
C PHE A 121 -9.20 -7.16 -10.82
N PHE A 122 -8.39 -6.09 -10.71
CA PHE A 122 -7.56 -5.49 -11.75
C PHE A 122 -8.03 -5.67 -13.22
N ARG A 123 -9.20 -5.15 -13.61
CA ARG A 123 -9.42 -4.78 -15.02
C ARG A 123 -8.65 -3.48 -15.32
N LEU A 124 -7.33 -3.57 -15.35
CA LEU A 124 -6.50 -2.54 -15.97
C LEU A 124 -6.56 -2.76 -17.48
N SER A 125 -7.47 -2.04 -18.14
CA SER A 125 -7.44 -1.91 -19.60
C SER A 125 -6.09 -1.33 -20.01
N PHE A 126 -5.27 -2.15 -20.66
CA PHE A 126 -4.05 -1.72 -21.33
C PHE A 126 -4.39 -0.53 -22.23
N ILE A 127 -3.70 0.60 -22.06
CA ILE A 127 -3.64 1.65 -23.09
C ILE A 127 -2.45 1.24 -23.95
N PRO A 128 -2.66 0.68 -25.15
CA PRO A 128 -1.54 0.42 -26.05
C PRO A 128 -0.83 1.74 -26.32
N SER A 129 0.47 1.79 -26.07
CA SER A 129 1.31 2.86 -26.59
C SER A 129 1.18 2.83 -28.11
N SER A 130 0.63 3.89 -28.70
CA SER A 130 0.69 4.08 -30.14
C SER A 130 2.16 4.12 -30.54
N SER A 131 2.58 3.11 -31.27
CA SER A 131 3.81 3.17 -32.05
C SER A 131 3.58 4.14 -33.21
N ASP A 132 4.25 5.28 -33.18
CA ASP A 132 4.59 6.03 -34.39
C ASP A 132 5.78 5.35 -35.09
#